data_AF-A0A924L5A2-F1
#
_entry.id   AF-A0A924L5A2-F1
#
_cell.length_a   1.000
_cell.length_b   1.000
_cell.length_c   1.000
_cell.angle_alpha   90.00
_cell.angle_beta   90.00
_cell.angle_gamma   90.00
#
_symmetry.space_group_name_H-M   'P 1'
#
loop_
_entity.id
_entity.type
_entity.pdbx_description
1 polymer ?
#
loop_
_entity_poly.entity_id
_entity_poly.type
_entity_poly.pdbx_seq_one_letter_code
_entity_poly.pdbx_strand_id
1 'polypeptide(L)' 'KEVTLRLMKLTSPGAPKVIAYLFGGQGTINVNSWSPDSRHIAFVSNS' A
#
# COMPACT_ATOMS: atom_id res chain seq x y z
N LYS A 1 -2.77 -13.92 5.19
CA LYS A 1 -2.53 -13.25 6.50
C LYS A 1 -3.23 -11.91 6.48
N GLU A 2 -3.85 -11.46 7.58
CA GLU A 2 -4.41 -10.11 7.66
C GLU A 2 -3.27 -9.08 7.66
N VAL A 3 -3.32 -8.14 6.72
CA VAL A 3 -2.33 -7.08 6.55
C VAL A 3 -3.01 -5.76 6.22
N THR A 4 -2.25 -4.66 6.33
CA THR A 4 -2.71 -3.31 5.97
C THR A 4 -1.81 -2.68 4.93
N LEU A 5 -2.40 -1.93 4.01
CA LEU A 5 -1.67 -0.97 3.18
C LEU A 5 -1.63 0.38 3.90
N ARG A 6 -0.46 1.00 3.94
CA ARG A 6 -0.21 2.25 4.66
C ARG A 6 0.46 3.26 3.75
N LEU A 7 -0.02 4.50 3.80
CA LEU A 7 0.54 5.63 3.06
C LEU A 7 1.21 6.61 4.03
N MET A 8 2.45 6.99 3.71
CA MET A 8 3.23 7.93 4.51
C MET A 8 3.51 9.20 3.69
N LYS A 9 3.39 10.38 4.31
CA LYS A 9 3.85 11.64 3.73
C LYS A 9 5.35 11.80 3.98
N LEU A 10 6.12 12.11 2.93
CA LEU A 10 7.58 12.29 3.04
C LEU A 10 7.97 13.66 3.62
N THR A 11 7.19 14.71 3.33
CA THR A 11 7.50 16.11 3.71
C THR A 11 7.06 16.50 5.11
N SER A 12 6.30 15.63 5.80
CA SER A 12 5.83 15.87 7.15
C SER A 12 5.96 14.58 7.93
N PRO A 13 7.03 14.44 8.74
CA PRO A 13 7.23 13.27 9.58
C PRO A 13 5.98 13.04 10.44
N GLY A 14 5.38 11.86 10.31
CA GLY A 14 4.13 11.52 10.97
C GLY A 14 3.77 10.05 10.80
N ALA A 15 2.74 9.62 11.53
CA ALA A 15 2.29 8.24 11.47
C ALA A 15 1.72 7.93 10.06
N PRO A 16 2.08 6.79 9.45
CA PRO A 16 1.45 6.33 8.22
C PRO A 16 -0.05 6.13 8.40
N LYS A 17 -0.84 6.58 7.43
CA LYS A 17 -2.28 6.39 7.37
C LYS A 17 -2.59 5.02 6.75
N VAL A 18 -3.45 4.23 7.40
CA VAL A 18 -3.99 3.00 6.80
C VAL A 18 -4.95 3.39 5.67
N ILE A 19 -4.77 2.77 4.50
CA ILE A 19 -5.61 3.02 3.31
C ILE A 19 -6.39 1.78 2.86
N ALA A 20 -6.00 0.57 3.31
CA ALA A 20 -6.75 -0.66 3.07
C ALA A 20 -6.42 -1.74 4.09
N TYR A 21 -7.38 -2.63 4.35
CA TYR A 21 -7.24 -3.89 5.08
C TYR A 21 -7.47 -5.02 4.09
N LEU A 22 -6.60 -6.03 4.06
CA LEU A 22 -6.74 -7.15 3.13
C LEU A 22 -6.09 -8.43 3.65
N PHE A 23 -6.43 -9.55 3.03
CA PHE A 23 -5.71 -10.81 3.18
C PHE A 23 -4.59 -10.89 2.14
N GLY A 24 -3.35 -10.95 2.60
CA GLY A 24 -2.18 -10.93 1.72
C GLY A 24 -0.88 -11.22 2.44
N GLY A 25 0.21 -10.63 1.94
CA GLY A 25 1.56 -10.79 2.46
C GLY A 25 2.61 -10.61 1.36
N GLN A 26 3.52 -11.57 1.24
CA GLN A 26 4.47 -11.62 0.13
C GLN A 26 3.70 -11.76 -1.19
N GLY A 27 4.02 -10.93 -2.19
CA GLY A 27 3.30 -10.86 -3.47
C GLY A 27 2.22 -9.78 -3.53
N THR A 28 1.76 -9.23 -2.39
CA THR A 28 0.76 -8.15 -2.38
C THR A 28 1.27 -6.88 -3.04
N ILE A 29 2.47 -6.42 -2.65
CA ILE A 29 3.25 -5.35 -3.28
C ILE A 29 4.72 -5.63 -3.01
N ASN A 30 5.51 -5.90 -4.07
CA ASN A 30 6.94 -6.19 -3.97
C ASN A 30 7.81 -5.25 -4.79
N VAL A 31 7.21 -4.57 -5.77
CA VAL A 31 7.86 -3.65 -6.70
C VAL A 31 7.10 -2.33 -6.72
N ASN A 32 7.65 -1.31 -7.39
CA ASN A 32 6.95 -0.05 -7.55
C ASN A 32 5.68 -0.25 -8.38
N SER A 33 4.52 -0.08 -7.73
CA SER A 33 3.19 -0.29 -8.31
C SER A 33 2.34 0.99 -8.37
N TRP A 34 2.98 2.15 -8.36
CA TRP A 34 2.31 3.44 -8.50
C TRP A 34 1.97 3.74 -9.95
N SER A 35 0.80 4.36 -10.19
CA SER A 35 0.52 4.98 -11.48
C SER A 35 1.51 6.13 -11.74
N PRO A 36 1.86 6.43 -13.01
CA PRO A 36 2.79 7.51 -13.34
C PRO A 36 2.35 8.89 -12.83
N ASP A 37 1.03 9.09 -12.69
CA ASP A 37 0.42 10.32 -12.16
C ASP A 37 0.28 10.33 -10.63
N SER A 38 0.76 9.29 -9.94
CA SER A 38 0.72 9.15 -8.47
C SER A 38 -0.66 9.15 -7.83
N ARG A 39 -1.74 8.99 -8.62
CA ARG A 39 -3.12 8.98 -8.10
C ARG A 39 -3.62 7.61 -7.68
N HIS A 40 -2.98 6.54 -8.15
CA HIS A 40 -3.40 5.16 -7.90
C HIS A 40 -2.20 4.26 -7.56
N ILE A 41 -2.48 3.19 -6.81
CA ILE A 41 -1.54 2.11 -6.51
C ILE A 41 -2.20 0.80 -6.91
N ALA A 42 -1.49 -0.06 -7.63
CA ALA A 42 -1.89 -1.42 -7.89
C ALA A 42 -1.37 -2.37 -6.79
N PHE A 43 -2.21 -3.30 -6.34
CA PHE A 43 -1.84 -4.34 -5.38
C PHE A 43 -2.67 -5.61 -5.64
N VAL A 44 -2.21 -6.74 -5.10
CA VAL A 44 -2.92 -8.01 -5.18
C VAL A 44 -3.39 -8.46 -3.79
N SER A 45 -4.63 -8.92 -3.72
CA SER A 45 -5.27 -9.54 -2.56
C SER A 45 -5.42 -11.04 -2.80
N ASN A 46 -5.15 -11.88 -1.79
CA ASN A 46 -5.28 -13.35 -1.87
C ASN A 46 -6.62 -13.81 -1.28
N SER A 47 -7.68 -13.10 -1.61
CA SER A 47 -9.06 -13.39 -1.20
C SER A 47 -9.83 -14.04 -2.34
#